data_AF-A0A226D9V1-F1
#
_entry.id   AF-A0A226D9V1-F1
#
_cell.length_a   1.000
_cell.length_b   1.000
_cell.length_c   1.000
_cell.angle_alpha   90.00
_cell.angle_beta   90.00
_cell.angle_gamma   90.00
#
_symmetry.space_group_name_H-M   'P 1'
#
loop_
_entity.id
_entity.type
_entity.pdbx_description
1 polymer ?
#
loop_
_entity_poly.entity_id
_entity_poly.type
_entity_poly.pdbx_seq_one_letter_code
_entity_poly.pdbx_strand_id
1 'polypeptide(L)'
;MAHQAERVKLLRGIIDSNRPTREYLEAGRAAAQAFFLSLQQRKELSVAEFRFAGSIAKGTSLNTSDFDLVVFLNNEKPPFSSAVIDVFHKGVQQARVDGGVIHFRGKNNMLVKASAHFRNLELDLDINIAPVLVRGVNSGQPQVSRAAVRMQETGSVSVHVTPQMLEAIRLAKYWAGKVNLHGTKIHGNSFIVELITLEANRISEGEDLEEKFVKFLKTMQNLGEQKIILTKEYSVEDIPARLLFQRPLIMDPANCWDNLGEQFQPGQPAYYALTYYKQAADLALAKIEGARLGDAYYKNPANWF
;
A
#
# COMPACT_ATOMS: atom_id res chain seq x y z
N MET A 1 -16.03 -12.01 -27.70
CA MET A 1 -15.88 -12.79 -26.45
C MET A 1 -14.57 -13.58 -26.38
N ALA A 2 -14.23 -14.46 -27.35
CA ALA A 2 -12.98 -15.26 -27.29
C ALA A 2 -11.68 -14.42 -27.13
N HIS A 3 -11.56 -13.30 -27.86
CA HIS A 3 -10.39 -12.42 -27.75
C HIS A 3 -10.27 -11.74 -26.38
N GLN A 4 -11.39 -11.40 -25.73
CA GLN A 4 -11.40 -10.79 -24.40
C GLN A 4 -10.94 -11.78 -23.34
N ALA A 5 -11.41 -13.03 -23.40
CA ALA A 5 -10.97 -14.08 -22.48
C ALA A 5 -9.44 -14.31 -22.57
N GLU A 6 -8.87 -14.30 -23.78
CA GLU A 6 -7.42 -14.44 -23.95
C GLU A 6 -6.65 -13.22 -23.39
N ARG A 7 -7.15 -12.00 -23.59
CA ARG A 7 -6.51 -10.79 -23.00
C ARG A 7 -6.57 -10.82 -21.47
N VAL A 8 -7.70 -11.20 -20.89
CA VAL A 8 -7.84 -11.38 -19.44
C VAL A 8 -6.85 -12.43 -18.91
N LYS A 9 -6.65 -13.53 -19.63
CA LYS A 9 -5.64 -14.55 -19.29
C LYS A 9 -4.22 -13.98 -19.34
N LEU A 10 -3.88 -13.20 -20.35
CA LEU A 10 -2.56 -12.56 -20.47
C LEU A 10 -2.33 -11.51 -19.37
N LEU A 11 -3.34 -10.72 -19.01
CA LEU A 11 -3.29 -9.80 -17.87
C LEU A 11 -2.99 -10.53 -16.56
N ARG A 12 -3.64 -11.69 -16.33
CA ARG A 12 -3.31 -12.54 -15.17
C ARG A 12 -1.88 -13.06 -15.22
N GLY A 13 -1.38 -13.44 -16.39
CA GLY A 13 0.03 -13.83 -16.56
C GLY A 13 1.02 -12.73 -16.14
N ILE A 14 0.72 -11.46 -16.43
CA ILE A 14 1.51 -10.32 -15.97
C ILE A 14 1.46 -10.22 -14.44
N ILE A 15 0.28 -10.36 -13.84
CA ILE A 15 0.15 -10.33 -12.37
C ILE A 15 0.94 -11.48 -11.74
N ASP A 16 0.75 -12.71 -12.22
CA ASP A 16 1.32 -13.92 -11.63
C ASP A 16 2.85 -13.94 -11.75
N SER A 17 3.41 -13.49 -12.86
CA SER A 17 4.87 -13.32 -13.03
C SER A 17 5.47 -12.25 -12.10
N ASN A 18 4.64 -11.34 -11.58
CA ASN A 18 5.05 -10.28 -10.66
C ASN A 18 4.61 -10.55 -9.21
N ARG A 19 4.04 -11.72 -8.87
CA ARG A 19 3.68 -12.05 -7.47
C ARG A 19 4.90 -12.51 -6.69
N PRO A 20 5.10 -12.00 -5.45
CA PRO A 20 6.18 -12.48 -4.60
C PRO A 20 6.17 -14.01 -4.50
N THR A 21 7.33 -14.61 -4.70
CA THR A 21 7.46 -16.06 -4.62
C THR A 21 7.22 -16.53 -3.19
N ARG A 22 6.85 -17.81 -3.04
CA ARG A 22 6.68 -18.41 -1.73
C ARG A 22 7.97 -18.31 -0.89
N GLU A 23 9.12 -18.53 -1.50
CA GLU A 23 10.43 -18.43 -0.83
C GLU A 23 10.69 -17.00 -0.32
N TYR A 24 10.37 -15.97 -1.12
CA TYR A 24 10.49 -14.57 -0.70
C TYR A 24 9.61 -14.26 0.53
N LEU A 25 8.36 -14.73 0.51
CA LEU A 25 7.43 -14.54 1.63
C LEU A 25 7.88 -15.29 2.90
N GLU A 26 8.39 -16.52 2.76
CA GLU A 26 8.92 -17.30 3.88
C GLU A 26 10.17 -16.64 4.48
N ALA A 27 11.07 -16.12 3.65
CA ALA A 27 12.25 -15.39 4.10
C ALA A 27 11.87 -14.10 4.85
N GLY A 28 10.90 -13.33 4.35
CA GLY A 28 10.37 -12.15 5.05
C GLY A 28 9.72 -12.49 6.39
N ARG A 29 9.01 -13.63 6.49
CA ARG A 29 8.47 -14.14 7.76
C ARG A 29 9.55 -14.53 8.75
N ALA A 30 10.61 -15.19 8.29
CA ALA A 30 11.75 -15.53 9.13
C ALA A 30 12.44 -14.26 9.68
N ALA A 31 12.66 -13.25 8.83
CA ALA A 31 13.23 -11.97 9.22
C ALA A 31 12.36 -11.24 10.27
N ALA A 32 11.05 -11.16 10.03
CA ALA A 32 10.11 -10.54 10.95
C ALA A 32 10.10 -11.25 12.32
N GLN A 33 10.12 -12.59 12.32
CA GLN A 33 10.18 -13.38 13.54
C GLN A 33 11.49 -13.14 14.32
N ALA A 34 12.62 -13.03 13.62
CA ALA A 34 13.91 -12.70 14.23
C ALA A 34 13.88 -11.33 14.92
N PHE A 35 13.28 -10.31 14.29
CA PHE A 35 13.10 -9.00 14.91
C PHE A 35 12.23 -9.09 16.16
N PHE A 36 11.10 -9.76 16.07
CA PHE A 36 10.18 -9.93 17.19
C PHE A 36 10.84 -10.60 18.39
N LEU A 37 11.52 -11.73 18.18
CA LEU A 37 12.23 -12.44 19.25
C LEU A 37 13.35 -11.59 19.86
N SER A 38 14.11 -10.87 19.03
CA SER A 38 15.17 -10.00 19.52
C SER A 38 14.64 -8.83 20.35
N LEU A 39 13.45 -8.31 20.03
CA LEU A 39 12.80 -7.24 20.77
C LEU A 39 12.19 -7.75 22.07
N GLN A 40 11.58 -8.95 22.08
CA GLN A 40 11.02 -9.58 23.29
C GLN A 40 12.08 -9.89 24.36
N GLN A 41 13.34 -10.10 23.96
CA GLN A 41 14.44 -10.34 24.91
C GLN A 41 14.88 -9.07 25.66
N ARG A 42 14.41 -7.88 25.26
CA ARG A 42 14.72 -6.61 25.93
C ARG A 42 13.79 -6.42 27.12
N LYS A 43 14.36 -6.34 28.33
CA LYS A 43 13.57 -6.13 29.56
C LYS A 43 12.93 -4.74 29.61
N GLU A 44 13.49 -3.79 28.86
CA GLU A 44 13.05 -2.41 28.77
C GLU A 44 11.89 -2.22 27.77
N LEU A 45 11.57 -3.23 26.96
CA LEU A 45 10.43 -3.22 26.06
C LEU A 45 9.42 -4.27 26.49
N SER A 46 8.16 -3.86 26.65
CA SER A 46 7.07 -4.80 26.78
C SER A 46 6.42 -5.00 25.41
N VAL A 47 6.96 -5.90 24.59
CA VAL A 47 6.40 -6.18 23.26
C VAL A 47 5.19 -7.10 23.38
N ALA A 48 4.04 -6.68 22.87
CA ALA A 48 2.81 -7.46 22.90
C ALA A 48 2.69 -8.41 21.70
N GLU A 49 2.83 -7.85 20.51
CA GLU A 49 2.72 -8.58 19.25
C GLU A 49 3.43 -7.83 18.13
N PHE A 50 3.60 -8.51 17.00
CA PHE A 50 4.01 -7.89 15.76
C PHE A 50 3.05 -8.30 14.65
N ARG A 51 2.86 -7.43 13.67
CA ARG A 51 1.99 -7.69 12.51
C ARG A 51 2.67 -7.26 11.23
N PHE A 52 2.41 -8.01 10.17
CA PHE A 52 2.64 -7.52 8.82
C PHE A 52 1.62 -6.42 8.52
N ALA A 53 2.08 -5.37 7.86
CA ALA A 53 1.26 -4.31 7.30
C ALA A 53 1.52 -4.20 5.79
N GLY A 54 1.01 -3.13 5.19
CA GLY A 54 1.34 -2.79 3.81
C GLY A 54 0.86 -3.82 2.78
N SER A 55 1.55 -3.84 1.63
CA SER A 55 1.11 -4.60 0.46
C SER A 55 1.14 -6.11 0.69
N ILE A 56 2.10 -6.61 1.48
CA ILE A 56 2.23 -8.03 1.80
C ILE A 56 1.03 -8.50 2.65
N ALA A 57 0.68 -7.77 3.71
CA ALA A 57 -0.45 -8.12 4.57
C ALA A 57 -1.79 -8.04 3.84
N LYS A 58 -1.96 -7.01 3.00
CA LYS A 58 -3.17 -6.82 2.17
C LYS A 58 -3.28 -7.81 1.01
N GLY A 59 -2.23 -8.58 0.74
CA GLY A 59 -2.15 -9.46 -0.42
C GLY A 59 -2.07 -8.72 -1.75
N THR A 60 -1.69 -7.44 -1.78
CA THR A 60 -1.60 -6.59 -2.98
C THR A 60 -0.15 -6.40 -3.45
N SER A 61 0.79 -7.19 -2.92
CA SER A 61 2.22 -7.09 -3.23
C SER A 61 2.58 -7.56 -4.64
N LEU A 62 3.63 -6.93 -5.17
CA LEU A 62 4.39 -7.34 -6.36
C LEU A 62 5.84 -7.69 -5.96
N ASN A 63 6.64 -8.29 -6.84
CA ASN A 63 7.98 -8.86 -6.57
C ASN A 63 9.00 -7.93 -5.88
N THR A 64 8.79 -6.62 -5.92
CA THR A 64 9.68 -5.61 -5.33
C THR A 64 9.05 -4.93 -4.11
N SER A 65 8.13 -5.62 -3.40
CA SER A 65 7.44 -5.02 -2.25
C SER A 65 8.26 -5.17 -0.99
N ASP A 66 8.41 -4.05 -0.28
CA ASP A 66 8.95 -4.01 1.07
C ASP A 66 8.03 -4.77 2.05
N PHE A 67 8.63 -5.27 3.13
CA PHE A 67 7.91 -5.81 4.26
C PHE A 67 7.67 -4.72 5.29
N ASP A 68 6.45 -4.18 5.30
CA ASP A 68 6.00 -3.30 6.36
C ASP A 68 5.65 -4.14 7.60
N LEU A 69 6.28 -3.83 8.72
CA LEU A 69 6.09 -4.47 10.02
C LEU A 69 5.65 -3.43 11.04
N VAL A 70 4.72 -3.82 11.90
CA VAL A 70 4.28 -3.00 13.05
C VAL A 70 4.48 -3.80 14.31
N VAL A 71 5.23 -3.25 15.25
CA VAL A 71 5.50 -3.83 16.57
C VAL A 71 4.69 -3.07 17.61
N PHE A 72 3.84 -3.80 18.33
CA PHE A 72 2.96 -3.23 19.34
C PHE A 72 3.60 -3.34 20.73
N LEU A 73 3.76 -2.21 21.39
CA LEU A 73 4.33 -2.11 22.74
C LEU A 73 3.23 -1.93 23.79
N ASN A 74 3.19 -2.79 24.81
CA ASN A 74 2.36 -2.60 25.99
C ASN A 74 2.84 -1.39 26.78
N ASN A 75 1.91 -0.70 27.45
CA ASN A 75 2.17 0.37 28.41
C ASN A 75 2.89 1.62 27.86
N GLU A 76 3.22 1.65 26.57
CA GLU A 76 3.80 2.80 25.89
C GLU A 76 2.72 3.63 25.21
N LYS A 77 2.91 4.96 25.14
CA LYS A 77 2.02 5.88 24.43
C LYS A 77 2.83 6.86 23.58
N PRO A 78 2.38 7.20 22.37
CA PRO A 78 2.96 8.29 21.61
C PRO A 78 2.80 9.64 22.34
N PRO A 79 3.77 10.56 22.24
CA PRO A 79 5.08 10.36 21.63
C PRO A 79 5.96 9.42 22.47
N PHE A 80 6.62 8.46 21.82
CA PHE A 80 7.51 7.53 22.51
C PHE A 80 8.76 8.25 23.02
N SER A 81 9.24 7.83 24.19
CA SER A 81 10.49 8.39 24.74
C SER A 81 11.69 8.01 23.88
N SER A 82 12.73 8.86 23.87
CA SER A 82 13.99 8.56 23.17
C SER A 82 14.63 7.26 23.66
N ALA A 83 14.49 6.95 24.96
CA ALA A 83 14.99 5.71 25.54
C ALA A 83 14.31 4.47 24.93
N VAL A 84 12.97 4.48 24.82
CA VAL A 84 12.20 3.39 24.18
C VAL A 84 12.60 3.22 22.73
N ILE A 85 12.70 4.34 22.00
CA ILE A 85 13.12 4.37 20.60
C ILE A 85 14.53 3.78 20.43
N ASP A 86 15.48 4.16 21.29
CA ASP A 86 16.86 3.65 21.20
C ASP A 86 16.97 2.17 21.57
N VAL A 87 16.23 1.68 22.55
CA VAL A 87 16.18 0.25 22.87
C VAL A 87 15.57 -0.53 21.70
N PHE A 88 14.48 -0.03 21.12
CA PHE A 88 13.85 -0.62 19.95
C PHE A 88 14.85 -0.74 18.78
N HIS A 89 15.56 0.35 18.49
CA HIS A 89 16.61 0.38 17.47
C HIS A 89 17.72 -0.64 17.72
N LYS A 90 18.23 -0.71 18.95
CA LYS A 90 19.23 -1.71 19.32
C LYS A 90 18.71 -3.14 19.21
N GLY A 91 17.43 -3.38 19.54
CA GLY A 91 16.76 -4.65 19.34
C GLY A 91 16.77 -5.07 17.86
N VAL A 92 16.30 -4.19 16.98
CA VAL A 92 16.30 -4.46 15.52
C VAL A 92 17.71 -4.69 14.98
N GLN A 93 18.69 -3.87 15.37
CA GLN A 93 20.09 -4.00 14.92
C GLN A 93 20.78 -5.31 15.37
N GLN A 94 20.39 -5.84 16.53
CA GLN A 94 20.98 -7.05 17.10
C GLN A 94 20.23 -8.32 16.70
N ALA A 95 19.12 -8.20 15.97
CA ALA A 95 18.41 -9.36 15.45
C ALA A 95 19.32 -10.24 14.60
N ARG A 96 19.10 -11.54 14.71
CA ARG A 96 19.82 -12.58 13.97
C ARG A 96 18.79 -13.51 13.39
N VAL A 97 19.02 -13.92 12.15
CA VAL A 97 18.15 -14.86 11.47
C VAL A 97 19.00 -15.96 10.87
N ASP A 98 18.56 -17.21 11.06
CA ASP A 98 19.33 -18.37 10.63
C ASP A 98 19.47 -18.38 9.10
N GLY A 99 20.72 -18.55 8.64
CA GLY A 99 21.04 -18.57 7.21
C GLY A 99 20.93 -17.22 6.50
N GLY A 100 20.83 -16.10 7.24
CA GLY A 100 20.79 -14.77 6.66
C GLY A 100 21.54 -13.71 7.47
N VAL A 101 21.69 -12.52 6.89
CA VAL A 101 22.31 -11.36 7.53
C VAL A 101 21.33 -10.19 7.50
N ILE A 102 21.21 -9.50 8.62
CA ILE A 102 20.38 -8.30 8.74
C ILE A 102 21.31 -7.08 8.74
N HIS A 103 21.02 -6.14 7.85
CA HIS A 103 21.70 -4.86 7.73
C HIS A 103 20.76 -3.72 8.11
N PHE A 104 21.20 -2.86 9.00
CA PHE A 104 20.46 -1.65 9.35
C PHE A 104 20.72 -0.56 8.29
N ARG A 105 19.66 0.02 7.74
CA ARG A 105 19.73 1.05 6.69
C ARG A 105 19.44 2.47 7.19
N GLY A 106 18.74 2.60 8.31
CA GLY A 106 18.44 3.92 8.88
C GLY A 106 17.31 3.89 9.91
N LYS A 107 17.08 5.04 10.55
CA LYS A 107 15.99 5.24 11.52
C LYS A 107 15.41 6.65 11.47
N ASN A 108 14.17 6.77 11.90
CA ASN A 108 13.59 8.02 12.41
C ASN A 108 12.88 7.74 13.76
N ASN A 109 12.06 8.66 14.25
CA ASN A 109 11.45 8.55 15.58
C ASN A 109 10.47 7.37 15.75
N MET A 110 9.92 6.80 14.66
CA MET A 110 8.94 5.71 14.75
C MET A 110 9.19 4.55 13.77
N LEU A 111 10.20 4.67 12.89
CA LEU A 111 10.49 3.72 11.83
C LEU A 111 11.97 3.35 11.84
N VAL A 112 12.23 2.04 11.75
CA VAL A 112 13.54 1.49 11.39
C VAL A 112 13.48 0.93 9.99
N LYS A 113 14.45 1.31 9.17
CA LYS A 113 14.70 0.65 7.89
C LYS A 113 15.81 -0.37 8.06
N ALA A 114 15.50 -1.62 7.70
CA ALA A 114 16.46 -2.71 7.67
C ALA A 114 16.37 -3.43 6.33
N SER A 115 17.44 -4.10 5.94
CA SER A 115 17.40 -5.11 4.90
C SER A 115 17.87 -6.44 5.44
N ALA A 116 17.34 -7.52 4.90
CA ALA A 116 17.80 -8.85 5.23
C ALA A 116 18.21 -9.59 3.96
N HIS A 117 19.39 -10.20 4.00
CA HIS A 117 19.92 -11.00 2.90
C HIS A 117 19.84 -12.47 3.28
N PHE A 118 19.07 -13.25 2.52
CA PHE A 118 18.88 -14.68 2.71
C PHE A 118 19.22 -15.42 1.43
N ARG A 119 20.29 -16.22 1.44
CA ARG A 119 20.77 -16.91 0.24
C ARG A 119 21.02 -15.93 -0.90
N ASN A 120 20.14 -15.89 -1.91
CA ASN A 120 20.14 -15.03 -3.07
C ASN A 120 19.00 -13.99 -3.06
N LEU A 121 18.27 -13.86 -1.96
CA LEU A 121 17.16 -12.94 -1.77
C LEU A 121 17.61 -11.74 -0.95
N GLU A 122 17.34 -10.55 -1.48
CA GLU A 122 17.47 -9.28 -0.77
C GLU A 122 16.06 -8.79 -0.40
N LEU A 123 15.83 -8.57 0.90
CA LEU A 123 14.56 -8.12 1.44
C LEU A 123 14.74 -6.72 2.03
N ASP A 124 13.79 -5.84 1.76
CA ASP A 124 13.68 -4.54 2.42
C ASP A 124 12.54 -4.58 3.46
N LEU A 125 12.82 -4.10 4.67
CA LEU A 125 11.90 -4.17 5.82
C LEU A 125 11.77 -2.79 6.48
N ASP A 126 10.53 -2.32 6.57
CA ASP A 126 10.14 -1.09 7.24
C ASP A 126 9.42 -1.43 8.55
N ILE A 127 10.10 -1.24 9.69
CA ILE A 127 9.65 -1.72 11.00
C ILE A 127 9.22 -0.52 11.84
N ASN A 128 7.92 -0.42 12.09
CA ASN A 128 7.29 0.67 12.83
C ASN A 128 6.94 0.25 14.26
N ILE A 129 6.95 1.20 15.19
CA ILE A 129 6.40 1.00 16.54
C ILE A 129 5.00 1.61 16.67
N ALA A 130 4.13 0.90 17.38
CA ALA A 130 2.79 1.36 17.72
C ALA A 130 2.48 1.03 19.19
N PRO A 131 1.66 1.83 19.89
CA PRO A 131 1.17 1.44 21.21
C PRO A 131 0.13 0.33 21.08
N VAL A 132 0.08 -0.60 22.04
CA VAL A 132 -1.10 -1.44 22.23
C VAL A 132 -2.22 -0.53 22.71
N LEU A 133 -3.25 -0.36 21.89
CA LEU A 133 -4.48 0.27 22.35
C LEU A 133 -5.19 -0.72 23.27
N VAL A 134 -4.94 -0.60 24.58
CA VAL A 134 -5.72 -1.30 25.60
C VAL A 134 -7.19 -1.01 25.31
N ARG A 135 -8.01 -2.06 25.11
CA ARG A 135 -9.47 -1.94 24.95
C ARG A 135 -10.02 -1.09 26.10
N GLY A 136 -10.30 0.20 25.84
CA GLY A 136 -10.71 1.17 26.85
C GLY A 136 -10.08 2.57 26.77
N VAL A 137 -9.66 3.05 25.59
CA VAL A 137 -9.07 4.39 25.48
C VAL A 137 -10.16 5.47 25.53
N ASN A 138 -10.03 6.37 26.50
CA ASN A 138 -10.81 7.60 26.65
C ASN A 138 -10.59 8.56 25.45
N SER A 139 -11.57 9.44 25.24
CA SER A 139 -11.84 10.34 24.10
C SER A 139 -10.77 11.39 23.71
N GLY A 140 -9.51 11.24 24.13
CA GLY A 140 -8.47 12.27 23.97
C GLY A 140 -7.32 11.98 22.99
N GLN A 141 -7.24 10.80 22.38
CA GLN A 141 -6.24 10.53 21.34
C GLN A 141 -6.80 10.85 19.95
N PRO A 142 -5.97 11.36 19.00
CA PRO A 142 -6.42 11.61 17.63
C PRO A 142 -7.03 10.33 17.06
N GLN A 143 -8.24 10.43 16.50
CA GLN A 143 -8.96 9.31 15.86
C GLN A 143 -8.08 8.54 14.86
N VAL A 144 -7.11 9.24 14.24
CA VAL A 144 -5.99 8.75 13.41
C VAL A 144 -5.30 7.50 13.98
N SER A 145 -5.01 7.51 15.29
CA SER A 145 -4.28 6.43 15.96
C SER A 145 -5.13 5.15 16.07
N ARG A 146 -6.45 5.28 16.21
CA ARG A 146 -7.34 4.12 16.37
C ARG A 146 -7.65 3.45 15.05
N ALA A 147 -7.90 4.24 14.02
CA ALA A 147 -8.34 3.71 12.75
C ALA A 147 -7.15 3.24 11.89
N ALA A 148 -5.96 3.83 12.01
CA ALA A 148 -4.72 3.27 11.47
C ALA A 148 -4.40 1.92 12.13
N VAL A 149 -4.53 1.84 13.46
CA VAL A 149 -4.37 0.58 14.21
C VAL A 149 -5.46 -0.44 13.86
N ARG A 150 -6.73 -0.07 13.63
CA ARG A 150 -7.80 -1.01 13.24
C ARG A 150 -7.70 -1.54 11.79
N MET A 151 -7.28 -0.69 10.86
CA MET A 151 -6.94 -1.13 9.49
C MET A 151 -5.73 -2.09 9.51
N GLN A 152 -4.79 -1.86 10.43
CA GLN A 152 -3.67 -2.78 10.70
C GLN A 152 -4.12 -4.01 11.52
N GLU A 153 -5.14 -3.90 12.37
CA GLU A 153 -5.61 -4.98 13.23
C GLU A 153 -6.39 -6.05 12.44
N THR A 154 -7.03 -5.65 11.34
CA THR A 154 -7.85 -6.55 10.52
C THR A 154 -7.17 -6.98 9.22
N GLY A 155 -5.99 -6.42 8.90
CA GLY A 155 -5.26 -6.66 7.64
C GLY A 155 -6.06 -6.33 6.37
N SER A 156 -7.25 -5.77 6.56
CA SER A 156 -8.26 -5.56 5.53
C SER A 156 -8.66 -4.09 5.62
N VAL A 157 -8.40 -3.35 4.53
CA VAL A 157 -9.33 -2.25 4.20
C VAL A 157 -10.69 -2.92 4.25
N SER A 158 -11.54 -2.55 5.21
CA SER A 158 -12.74 -3.31 5.56
C SER A 158 -13.84 -3.31 4.48
N VAL A 159 -13.48 -2.97 3.26
CA VAL A 159 -14.19 -3.29 2.03
C VAL A 159 -13.88 -4.76 1.76
N HIS A 160 -14.88 -5.63 1.61
CA HIS A 160 -14.63 -7.03 1.26
C HIS A 160 -13.90 -7.09 -0.10
N VAL A 161 -12.57 -7.24 -0.08
CA VAL A 161 -11.76 -7.27 -1.29
C VAL A 161 -11.80 -8.69 -1.84
N THR A 162 -12.56 -8.89 -2.91
CA THR A 162 -12.63 -10.19 -3.58
C THR A 162 -11.28 -10.54 -4.22
N PRO A 163 -10.99 -11.83 -4.49
CA PRO A 163 -9.78 -12.22 -5.21
C PRO A 163 -9.62 -11.50 -6.56
N GLN A 164 -10.72 -11.26 -7.28
CA GLN A 164 -10.73 -10.51 -8.54
C GLN A 164 -10.37 -9.03 -8.33
N MET A 165 -10.79 -8.43 -7.22
CA MET A 165 -10.39 -7.07 -6.87
C MET A 165 -8.89 -7.00 -6.52
N LEU A 166 -8.33 -8.02 -5.85
CA LEU A 166 -6.89 -8.10 -5.62
C LEU A 166 -6.11 -8.19 -6.93
N GLU A 167 -6.62 -8.91 -7.93
CA GLU A 167 -6.03 -8.92 -9.29
C GLU A 167 -6.05 -7.53 -9.92
N ALA A 168 -7.18 -6.82 -9.88
CA ALA A 168 -7.29 -5.46 -10.41
C ALA A 168 -6.33 -4.49 -9.73
N ILE A 169 -6.22 -4.56 -8.40
CA ILE A 169 -5.28 -3.74 -7.61
C ILE A 169 -3.83 -4.01 -8.02
N ARG A 170 -3.43 -5.29 -8.13
CA ARG A 170 -2.06 -5.64 -8.54
C ARG A 170 -1.75 -5.14 -9.94
N LEU A 171 -2.71 -5.24 -10.87
CA LEU A 171 -2.57 -4.73 -12.22
C LEU A 171 -2.44 -3.20 -12.25
N ALA A 172 -3.26 -2.50 -11.47
CA ALA A 172 -3.18 -1.05 -11.33
C ALA A 172 -1.83 -0.59 -10.75
N LYS A 173 -1.30 -1.29 -9.75
CA LYS A 173 0.03 -1.04 -9.18
C LYS A 173 1.15 -1.33 -10.18
N TYR A 174 1.03 -2.41 -10.94
CA TYR A 174 1.99 -2.75 -11.99
C TYR A 174 2.04 -1.62 -13.04
N TRP A 175 0.88 -1.17 -13.53
CA TRP A 175 0.79 -0.03 -14.44
C TRP A 175 1.37 1.25 -13.83
N ALA A 176 1.01 1.59 -12.60
CA ALA A 176 1.50 2.80 -11.94
C ALA A 176 3.03 2.79 -11.79
N GLY A 177 3.64 1.62 -11.58
CA GLY A 177 5.09 1.44 -11.55
C GLY A 177 5.78 1.61 -12.92
N LYS A 178 5.02 1.62 -14.02
CA LYS A 178 5.52 1.88 -15.39
C LYS A 178 5.31 3.33 -15.83
N VAL A 179 4.49 4.10 -15.13
CA VAL A 179 4.27 5.52 -15.44
C VAL A 179 5.56 6.31 -15.21
N ASN A 180 6.05 7.00 -16.24
CA ASN A 180 7.18 7.89 -16.09
C ASN A 180 6.76 9.20 -15.38
N LEU A 181 7.11 9.29 -14.10
CA LEU A 181 6.83 10.47 -13.28
C LEU A 181 7.92 11.54 -13.35
N HIS A 182 8.94 11.38 -14.20
CA HIS A 182 10.05 12.32 -14.38
C HIS A 182 10.74 12.73 -13.06
N GLY A 183 10.92 11.77 -12.16
CA GLY A 183 11.52 11.98 -10.84
C GLY A 183 10.57 12.54 -9.78
N THR A 184 9.30 12.81 -10.12
CA THR A 184 8.29 13.25 -9.17
C THR A 184 8.04 12.16 -8.13
N LYS A 185 8.30 12.47 -6.86
CA LYS A 185 8.07 11.57 -5.74
C LYS A 185 6.64 11.73 -5.23
N ILE A 186 5.90 10.64 -5.14
CA ILE A 186 4.54 10.59 -4.60
C ILE A 186 4.57 9.76 -3.32
N HIS A 187 4.22 10.37 -2.20
CA HIS A 187 4.16 9.69 -0.92
C HIS A 187 2.90 8.83 -0.85
N GLY A 188 3.06 7.56 -0.44
CA GLY A 188 1.93 6.62 -0.35
C GLY A 188 1.32 6.23 -1.70
N ASN A 189 2.06 6.37 -2.81
CA ASN A 189 1.54 6.17 -4.16
C ASN A 189 0.80 4.83 -4.34
N SER A 190 1.40 3.74 -3.88
CA SER A 190 0.79 2.40 -3.93
C SER A 190 -0.55 2.34 -3.22
N PHE A 191 -0.70 3.03 -2.08
CA PHE A 191 -1.95 3.06 -1.34
C PHE A 191 -2.99 3.95 -2.03
N ILE A 192 -2.59 5.08 -2.60
CA ILE A 192 -3.48 5.94 -3.42
C ILE A 192 -4.04 5.15 -4.61
N VAL A 193 -3.18 4.41 -5.33
CA VAL A 193 -3.59 3.55 -6.45
C VAL A 193 -4.59 2.46 -6.02
N GLU A 194 -4.38 1.87 -4.85
CA GLU A 194 -5.32 0.89 -4.26
C GLU A 194 -6.69 1.52 -4.00
N LEU A 195 -6.76 2.68 -3.36
CA LEU A 195 -8.02 3.38 -3.05
C LEU A 195 -8.77 3.78 -4.33
N ILE A 196 -8.04 4.30 -5.32
CA ILE A 196 -8.61 4.64 -6.64
C ILE A 196 -9.19 3.39 -7.30
N THR A 197 -8.47 2.27 -7.27
CA THR A 197 -8.94 1.01 -7.87
C THR A 197 -10.20 0.50 -7.18
N LEU A 198 -10.25 0.56 -5.84
CA LEU A 198 -11.42 0.16 -5.06
C LEU A 198 -12.65 1.03 -5.38
N GLU A 199 -12.49 2.36 -5.39
CA GLU A 199 -13.61 3.27 -5.67
C GLU A 199 -14.10 3.14 -7.12
N ALA A 200 -13.19 3.08 -8.10
CA ALA A 200 -13.53 2.90 -9.50
C ALA A 200 -14.36 1.63 -9.76
N ASN A 201 -14.19 0.62 -8.90
CA ASN A 201 -14.80 -0.70 -9.04
C ASN A 201 -15.82 -1.02 -7.94
N ARG A 202 -16.28 -0.04 -7.16
CA ARG A 202 -17.17 -0.28 -6.01
C ARG A 202 -18.49 -0.98 -6.36
N ILE A 203 -19.05 -0.73 -7.55
CA ILE A 203 -20.36 -1.24 -8.01
C ILE A 203 -20.20 -2.36 -9.07
N SER A 204 -19.01 -2.96 -9.21
CA SER A 204 -18.68 -3.82 -10.36
C SER A 204 -18.78 -5.33 -10.11
N GLU A 205 -19.95 -5.82 -9.71
CA GLU A 205 -20.20 -7.27 -9.68
C GLU A 205 -20.26 -7.84 -11.12
N GLY A 206 -19.59 -8.97 -11.36
CA GLY A 206 -19.64 -9.69 -12.64
C GLY A 206 -18.68 -9.21 -13.74
N GLU A 207 -17.94 -8.12 -13.54
CA GLU A 207 -16.97 -7.62 -14.52
C GLU A 207 -15.64 -8.39 -14.47
N ASP A 208 -15.02 -8.58 -15.64
CA ASP A 208 -13.70 -9.20 -15.75
C ASP A 208 -12.56 -8.21 -15.41
N LEU A 209 -11.33 -8.74 -15.39
CA LEU A 209 -10.15 -7.99 -15.02
C LEU A 209 -9.84 -6.82 -15.98
N GLU A 210 -10.14 -6.96 -17.28
CA GLU A 210 -9.89 -5.91 -18.27
C GLU A 210 -10.83 -4.73 -18.02
N GLU A 211 -12.13 -4.99 -17.83
CA GLU A 211 -13.11 -3.94 -17.55
C GLU A 211 -12.82 -3.20 -16.24
N LYS A 212 -12.42 -3.93 -15.20
CA LYS A 212 -12.02 -3.32 -13.92
C LYS A 212 -10.80 -2.40 -14.07
N PHE A 213 -9.85 -2.79 -14.93
CA PHE A 213 -8.67 -1.99 -15.21
C PHE A 213 -9.01 -0.74 -16.06
N VAL A 214 -9.91 -0.87 -17.05
CA VAL A 214 -10.41 0.27 -17.83
C VAL A 214 -11.09 1.31 -16.93
N LYS A 215 -11.91 0.89 -15.96
CA LYS A 215 -12.51 1.80 -14.98
C LYS A 215 -11.46 2.54 -14.16
N PHE A 216 -10.47 1.80 -13.65
CA PHE A 216 -9.34 2.41 -12.94
C PHE A 216 -8.62 3.46 -13.81
N LEU A 217 -8.30 3.15 -15.07
CA LEU A 217 -7.63 4.09 -15.98
C LEU A 217 -8.48 5.34 -16.25
N LYS A 218 -9.80 5.21 -16.43
CA LYS A 218 -10.71 6.36 -16.59
C LYS A 218 -10.76 7.24 -15.35
N THR A 219 -10.67 6.65 -14.16
CA THR A 219 -10.55 7.41 -12.91
C THR A 219 -9.19 8.12 -12.83
N MET A 220 -8.09 7.46 -13.22
CA MET A 220 -6.75 8.08 -13.28
C MET A 220 -6.65 9.22 -14.30
N GLN A 221 -7.30 9.09 -15.47
CA GLN A 221 -7.39 10.13 -16.51
C GLN A 221 -7.96 11.45 -15.98
N ASN A 222 -8.85 11.35 -14.99
CA ASN A 222 -9.56 12.45 -14.38
C ASN A 222 -9.19 12.59 -12.90
N LEU A 223 -7.99 12.12 -12.50
CA LEU A 223 -7.57 12.05 -11.11
C LEU A 223 -7.75 13.39 -10.40
N GLY A 224 -7.32 14.48 -11.04
CA GLY A 224 -7.39 15.84 -10.49
C GLY A 224 -8.78 16.32 -10.08
N GLU A 225 -9.85 15.67 -10.56
CA GLU A 225 -11.25 16.02 -10.26
C GLU A 225 -11.90 15.03 -9.27
N GLN A 226 -11.21 13.95 -8.91
CA GLN A 226 -11.80 12.85 -8.14
C GLN A 226 -12.12 13.23 -6.70
N LYS A 227 -13.19 12.61 -6.20
CA LYS A 227 -13.61 12.60 -4.81
C LYS A 227 -13.76 11.15 -4.35
N ILE A 228 -12.75 10.65 -3.64
CA ILE A 228 -12.64 9.28 -3.17
C ILE A 228 -12.72 9.29 -1.65
N ILE A 229 -13.81 8.74 -1.13
CA ILE A 229 -14.12 8.66 0.30
C ILE A 229 -14.57 7.22 0.57
N LEU A 230 -13.63 6.40 1.05
CA LEU A 230 -13.87 5.00 1.39
C LEU A 230 -13.84 4.88 2.91
N THR A 231 -14.99 5.04 3.59
CA THR A 231 -14.99 5.19 5.05
C THR A 231 -15.80 4.10 5.73
N LYS A 232 -15.22 3.55 6.78
CA LYS A 232 -15.88 2.64 7.74
C LYS A 232 -15.69 3.12 9.18
N GLU A 233 -14.53 3.72 9.46
CA GLU A 233 -14.17 4.16 10.81
C GLU A 233 -14.66 5.58 11.13
N TYR A 234 -15.19 6.30 10.15
CA TYR A 234 -15.75 7.65 10.30
C TYR A 234 -16.79 7.93 9.20
N SER A 235 -17.62 8.95 9.39
CA SER A 235 -18.63 9.39 8.43
C SER A 235 -18.18 10.65 7.66
N VAL A 236 -18.87 11.01 6.58
CA VAL A 236 -18.49 12.18 5.76
C VAL A 236 -18.54 13.47 6.58
N GLU A 237 -19.41 13.53 7.58
CA GLU A 237 -19.59 14.65 8.50
C GLU A 237 -18.38 14.85 9.43
N ASP A 238 -17.60 13.80 9.68
CA ASP A 238 -16.37 13.87 10.47
C ASP A 238 -15.21 14.54 9.68
N ILE A 239 -15.34 14.66 8.36
CA ILE A 239 -14.30 15.25 7.50
C ILE A 239 -14.34 16.78 7.65
N PRO A 240 -13.21 17.44 7.97
CA PRO A 240 -13.14 18.88 8.06
C PRO A 240 -13.63 19.55 6.77
N ALA A 241 -14.53 20.54 6.91
CA ALA A 241 -15.15 21.24 5.78
C ALA A 241 -14.11 21.75 4.76
N ARG A 242 -12.95 22.24 5.24
CA ARG A 242 -11.84 22.70 4.38
C ARG A 242 -11.33 21.63 3.40
N LEU A 243 -11.34 20.35 3.78
CA LEU A 243 -10.87 19.24 2.93
C LEU A 243 -11.91 18.86 1.88
N LEU A 244 -13.21 18.95 2.20
CA LEU A 244 -14.30 18.56 1.29
C LEU A 244 -14.29 19.33 -0.05
N PHE A 245 -13.71 20.53 -0.06
CA PHE A 245 -13.57 21.38 -1.25
C PHE A 245 -12.27 21.14 -2.04
N GLN A 246 -11.29 20.42 -1.51
CA GLN A 246 -10.02 20.16 -2.20
C GLN A 246 -10.19 19.13 -3.32
N ARG A 247 -9.37 19.21 -4.38
CA ARG A 247 -9.36 18.22 -5.47
C ARG A 247 -7.93 17.97 -6.00
N PRO A 248 -7.49 16.71 -6.16
CA PRO A 248 -8.20 15.48 -5.80
C PRO A 248 -8.44 15.38 -4.29
N LEU A 249 -9.62 14.86 -3.92
CA LEU A 249 -9.92 14.50 -2.54
C LEU A 249 -9.80 12.98 -2.44
N ILE A 250 -8.77 12.48 -1.78
CA ILE A 250 -8.52 11.06 -1.57
C ILE A 250 -8.31 10.89 -0.06
N MET A 251 -9.39 10.63 0.65
CA MET A 251 -9.32 10.54 2.10
C MET A 251 -8.70 9.22 2.54
N ASP A 252 -7.81 9.27 3.53
CA ASP A 252 -7.35 8.07 4.22
C ASP A 252 -8.54 7.41 4.93
N PRO A 253 -8.90 6.14 4.62
CA PRO A 253 -9.98 5.43 5.29
C PRO A 253 -9.82 5.32 6.81
N ALA A 254 -8.60 5.50 7.33
CA ALA A 254 -8.27 5.51 8.75
C ALA A 254 -8.28 6.92 9.39
N ASN A 255 -8.37 7.99 8.60
CA ASN A 255 -8.18 9.32 9.14
C ASN A 255 -8.98 10.37 8.37
N CYS A 256 -10.09 10.82 8.95
CA CYS A 256 -10.94 11.87 8.38
C CYS A 256 -10.24 13.25 8.25
N TRP A 257 -9.05 13.42 8.81
CA TRP A 257 -8.25 14.65 8.74
C TRP A 257 -7.14 14.60 7.69
N ASP A 258 -6.92 13.45 7.04
CA ASP A 258 -5.82 13.26 6.09
C ASP A 258 -6.34 13.05 4.66
N ASN A 259 -6.10 14.06 3.82
CA ASN A 259 -6.31 13.97 2.38
C ASN A 259 -4.99 13.57 1.71
N LEU A 260 -4.87 12.30 1.35
CA LEU A 260 -3.72 11.77 0.60
C LEU A 260 -3.53 12.48 -0.76
N GLY A 261 -4.60 13.10 -1.28
CA GLY A 261 -4.60 13.92 -2.49
C GLY A 261 -4.02 15.33 -2.31
N GLU A 262 -3.70 15.76 -1.09
CA GLU A 262 -3.16 17.10 -0.81
C GLU A 262 -1.83 17.34 -1.55
N GLN A 263 -1.00 16.32 -1.70
CA GLN A 263 0.27 16.41 -2.45
C GLN A 263 0.10 16.74 -3.94
N PHE A 264 -1.11 16.62 -4.49
CA PHE A 264 -1.43 17.00 -5.87
C PHE A 264 -2.07 18.39 -5.98
N GLN A 265 -2.12 19.19 -4.91
CA GLN A 265 -2.60 20.56 -4.97
C GLN A 265 -1.58 21.49 -5.67
N PRO A 266 -2.01 22.63 -6.24
CA PRO A 266 -1.10 23.62 -6.81
C PRO A 266 0.00 24.02 -5.82
N GLY A 267 1.25 24.05 -6.29
CA GLY A 267 2.42 24.38 -5.48
C GLY A 267 3.02 23.20 -4.70
N GLN A 268 2.39 22.02 -4.73
CA GLN A 268 2.93 20.82 -4.09
C GLN A 268 3.86 20.04 -5.03
N PRO A 269 4.86 19.30 -4.50
CA PRO A 269 5.85 18.61 -5.32
C PRO A 269 5.26 17.62 -6.32
N ALA A 270 4.10 17.02 -6.02
CA ALA A 270 3.46 16.02 -6.87
C ALA A 270 2.39 16.58 -7.81
N TYR A 271 2.18 17.91 -7.87
CA TYR A 271 1.15 18.52 -8.72
C TYR A 271 1.21 18.03 -10.19
N TYR A 272 2.40 18.00 -10.78
CA TYR A 272 2.60 17.59 -12.18
C TYR A 272 2.35 16.08 -12.43
N ALA A 273 2.33 15.26 -11.38
CA ALA A 273 2.00 13.85 -11.52
C ALA A 273 0.56 13.64 -12.05
N LEU A 274 -0.36 14.58 -11.80
CA LEU A 274 -1.70 14.53 -12.37
C LEU A 274 -1.65 14.49 -13.91
N THR A 275 -0.80 15.31 -14.53
CA THR A 275 -0.62 15.34 -15.98
C THR A 275 0.01 14.05 -16.49
N TYR A 276 1.05 13.53 -15.82
CA TYR A 276 1.70 12.28 -16.21
C TYR A 276 0.76 11.09 -16.11
N TYR A 277 -0.03 11.01 -15.05
CA TYR A 277 -1.06 9.97 -14.91
C TYR A 277 -2.14 10.07 -15.97
N LYS A 278 -2.61 11.28 -16.29
CA LYS A 278 -3.57 11.50 -17.37
C LYS A 278 -3.05 10.99 -18.70
N GLN A 279 -1.85 11.41 -19.10
CA GLN A 279 -1.23 11.01 -20.37
C GLN A 279 -1.00 9.49 -20.45
N ALA A 280 -0.51 8.88 -19.37
CA ALA A 280 -0.30 7.44 -19.33
C ALA A 280 -1.64 6.67 -19.40
N ALA A 281 -2.70 7.20 -18.78
CA ALA A 281 -4.02 6.59 -18.81
C ALA A 281 -4.66 6.70 -20.20
N ASP A 282 -4.55 7.87 -20.84
CA ASP A 282 -4.99 8.11 -22.22
C ASP A 282 -4.34 7.12 -23.18
N LEU A 283 -3.02 6.96 -23.06
CA LEU A 283 -2.26 6.02 -23.89
C LEU A 283 -2.71 4.57 -23.65
N ALA A 284 -2.80 4.14 -22.39
CA ALA A 284 -3.22 2.77 -22.07
C ALA A 284 -4.64 2.47 -22.57
N LEU A 285 -5.59 3.41 -22.40
CA LEU A 285 -6.96 3.29 -22.90
C LEU A 285 -7.00 3.19 -24.43
N ALA A 286 -6.22 4.01 -25.14
CA ALA A 286 -6.15 3.95 -26.60
C ALA A 286 -5.60 2.61 -27.11
N LYS A 287 -4.59 2.05 -26.43
CA LYS A 287 -4.03 0.73 -26.74
C LYS A 287 -5.05 -0.40 -26.49
N ILE A 288 -5.80 -0.35 -25.38
CA ILE A 288 -6.87 -1.32 -25.10
C ILE A 288 -7.97 -1.25 -26.17
N GLU A 289 -8.38 -0.04 -26.58
CA GLU A 289 -9.38 0.14 -27.64
C GLU A 289 -8.87 -0.40 -28.99
N GLY A 290 -7.61 -0.13 -29.34
CA GLY A 290 -6.97 -0.75 -30.52
C GLY A 290 -7.02 -2.29 -30.46
N ALA A 291 -6.75 -2.88 -29.30
CA ALA A 291 -6.86 -4.33 -29.11
C ALA A 291 -8.30 -4.86 -29.27
N ARG A 292 -9.31 -4.06 -28.88
CA ARG A 292 -10.74 -4.38 -29.06
C ARG A 292 -11.17 -4.31 -30.51
N LEU A 293 -10.62 -3.37 -31.27
CA LEU A 293 -10.81 -3.21 -32.72
C LEU A 293 -10.00 -4.22 -33.55
N GLY A 294 -9.17 -5.05 -32.91
CA GLY A 294 -8.47 -6.16 -33.55
C GLY A 294 -7.04 -5.87 -33.99
N ASP A 295 -6.46 -4.73 -33.60
CA ASP A 295 -5.05 -4.41 -33.85
C ASP A 295 -4.14 -5.49 -33.25
N ALA A 296 -3.40 -6.18 -34.12
CA ALA A 296 -2.54 -7.30 -33.74
C ALA A 296 -1.44 -6.89 -32.76
N TYR A 297 -0.95 -5.65 -32.84
CA TYR A 297 0.11 -5.17 -31.96
C TYR A 297 -0.38 -5.06 -30.51
N TYR A 298 -1.63 -4.67 -30.30
CA TYR A 298 -2.19 -4.51 -28.95
C TYR A 298 -2.90 -5.76 -28.41
N LYS A 299 -2.93 -6.87 -29.16
CA LYS A 299 -3.48 -8.15 -28.67
C LYS A 299 -2.74 -8.70 -27.46
N ASN A 300 -1.45 -8.36 -27.31
CA ASN A 300 -0.67 -8.69 -26.12
C ASN A 300 -0.75 -7.55 -25.10
N PRO A 301 -1.38 -7.75 -23.93
CA PRO A 301 -1.48 -6.73 -22.89
C PRO A 301 -0.14 -6.19 -22.38
N ALA A 302 0.97 -6.92 -22.54
CA ALA A 302 2.30 -6.40 -22.20
C ALA A 302 2.60 -5.07 -22.92
N ASN A 303 2.02 -4.85 -24.10
CA ASN A 303 2.20 -3.63 -24.88
C ASN A 303 1.32 -2.46 -24.40
N TRP A 304 0.38 -2.68 -23.47
CA TRP A 304 -0.49 -1.64 -22.92
C TRP A 304 0.23 -0.72 -21.95
N PHE A 305 1.22 -1.28 -21.25
CA PHE A 305 2.01 -0.61 -20.21
C PHE A 305 3.18 0.18 -20.80
#